data_AF-A0A9C7ULR8-F1
#
_entry.id   AF-A0A9C7ULR8-F1
#
_cell.length_a   1.000
_cell.length_b   1.000
_cell.length_c   1.000
_cell.angle_alpha   90.00
_cell.angle_beta   90.00
_cell.angle_gamma   90.00
#
_symmetry.space_group_name_H-M   'P 1'
#
loop_
_entity.id
_entity.type
_entity.pdbx_description
1 polymer ?
#
loop_
_entity_poly.entity_id
_entity_poly.type
_entity_poly.pdbx_seq_one_letter_code
_entity_poly.pdbx_strand_id
1 'polypeptide(L)'
;MITTCDCIHDLTDPVGVLKKLCELLSADGTLFIIEPKVADSLTENINPIGALYYGMSVFHCMTQSLAAGALALERVLVHRGWSRW
;
A
#
# COMPACT_ATOMS: atom_id res chain seq x y z
N MET A 1 20.35 0.81 0.58
CA MET A 1 19.03 1.47 0.55
C MET A 1 18.14 0.71 -0.40
N ILE A 2 16.90 0.45 0.00
CA ILE A 2 15.85 -0.13 -0.85
C ILE A 2 14.74 0.92 -0.95
N THR A 3 14.18 1.09 -2.14
CA THR A 3 13.10 2.05 -2.39
C THR A 3 11.92 1.34 -3.01
N THR A 4 10.73 1.60 -2.48
CA THR A 4 9.46 1.15 -3.05
C THR A 4 8.63 2.38 -3.39
N CYS A 5 8.21 2.48 -4.65
CA CYS A 5 7.43 3.61 -5.15
C CYS A 5 6.11 3.09 -5.70
N ASP A 6 5.02 3.41 -5.00
CA ASP A 6 3.64 3.22 -5.46
C ASP A 6 3.37 1.80 -5.94
N CYS A 7 3.75 0.82 -5.11
CA CYS A 7 3.69 -0.59 -5.52
C CYS A 7 3.34 -1.54 -4.38
N ILE A 8 3.48 -1.13 -3.11
CA ILE A 8 3.25 -2.05 -1.99
C ILE A 8 1.77 -2.42 -1.90
N HIS A 9 0.85 -1.48 -2.14
CA HIS A 9 -0.59 -1.72 -2.06
C HIS A 9 -1.12 -2.71 -3.10
N ASP A 10 -0.41 -2.90 -4.21
CA ASP A 10 -0.77 -3.84 -5.28
C ASP A 10 -0.35 -5.29 -5.00
N LEU A 11 0.58 -5.50 -4.07
CA LEU A 11 1.19 -6.81 -3.85
C LEU A 11 0.19 -7.82 -3.27
N THR A 12 0.36 -9.08 -3.68
CA THR A 12 -0.42 -10.21 -3.15
C THR A 12 -0.11 -10.48 -1.66
N ASP A 13 1.13 -10.23 -1.23
CA ASP A 13 1.59 -10.36 0.17
C ASP A 13 2.54 -9.20 0.53
N PRO A 14 2.01 -7.98 0.77
CA PRO A 14 2.84 -6.81 1.09
C PRO A 14 3.59 -6.99 2.41
N VAL A 15 3.00 -7.68 3.38
CA VAL A 15 3.62 -7.89 4.69
C VAL A 15 4.82 -8.84 4.57
N GLY A 16 4.66 -9.94 3.84
CA GLY A 16 5.77 -10.86 3.55
C GLY A 16 6.87 -10.19 2.75
N VAL A 17 6.51 -9.38 1.74
CA VAL A 17 7.48 -8.61 0.95
C VAL A 17 8.23 -7.62 1.84
N LEU A 18 7.54 -6.79 2.63
CA LEU A 18 8.17 -5.83 3.54
C LEU A 18 9.12 -6.51 4.53
N LYS A 19 8.75 -7.66 5.09
CA LYS A 19 9.65 -8.46 5.94
C LYS A 19 10.92 -8.88 5.20
N LYS A 20 10.80 -9.35 3.96
CA LYS A 20 11.98 -9.70 3.15
C LYS A 20 12.82 -8.49 2.76
N LEU A 21 12.21 -7.34 2.47
CA LEU A 21 12.98 -6.12 2.24
C LEU A 21 13.79 -5.75 3.49
N CYS A 22 13.19 -5.82 4.68
CA CYS A 22 13.92 -5.58 5.94
C CYS A 22 15.07 -6.57 6.17
N GLU A 23 14.89 -7.85 5.85
CA GLU A 23 15.96 -8.86 5.96
C GLU A 23 17.12 -8.64 4.96
N LEU A 24 16.85 -8.02 3.80
CA LEU A 24 17.85 -7.75 2.78
C LEU A 24 18.68 -6.48 3.06
N LEU A 25 18.26 -5.65 4.01
CA LEU A 25 19.00 -4.44 4.38
C LEU A 25 20.25 -4.79 5.19
N SER A 26 21.32 -4.02 4.96
CA SER A 26 22.44 -3.95 5.90
C SER A 26 21.99 -3.38 7.25
N ALA A 27 22.79 -3.55 8.31
CA ALA A 27 22.50 -3.01 9.63
C ALA A 27 22.16 -1.50 9.63
N ASP A 28 22.86 -0.71 8.80
CA ASP A 28 22.62 0.72 8.61
C ASP A 28 21.81 1.04 7.33
N GLY A 29 21.11 0.05 6.78
CA GLY A 29 20.33 0.18 5.56
C GLY A 29 19.00 0.89 5.78
N THR A 30 18.56 1.68 4.81
CA THR A 30 17.24 2.35 4.83
C THR A 30 16.28 1.72 3.83
N LEU A 31 15.03 1.51 4.25
CA LEU A 31 13.87 1.27 3.38
C LEU A 31 13.09 2.57 3.23
N PHE A 32 12.96 3.06 2.00
CA PHE A 32 12.19 4.25 1.66
C PHE A 32 10.92 3.86 0.92
N ILE A 33 9.76 4.22 1.48
CA ILE A 33 8.44 3.82 0.97
C ILE A 33 7.67 5.08 0.58
N ILE A 34 7.23 5.14 -0.66
CA ILE A 34 6.34 6.18 -1.18
C ILE A 34 5.05 5.52 -1.63
N GLU A 35 3.92 5.93 -1.06
CA GLU A 35 2.59 5.41 -1.37
C GLU A 35 1.57 6.57 -1.42
N PRO A 36 0.39 6.39 -2.04
CA PRO A 36 -0.64 7.43 -2.10
C PRO A 36 -1.12 7.80 -0.69
N LYS A 37 -1.14 9.11 -0.40
CA LYS A 37 -1.66 9.60 0.89
C LYS A 37 -3.16 9.69 0.86
N VAL A 38 -3.79 8.85 1.66
CA VAL A 38 -5.24 8.77 1.81
C VAL A 38 -5.56 8.43 3.28
N ALA A 39 -6.74 8.83 3.78
CA ALA A 39 -7.09 8.76 5.20
C ALA A 39 -7.75 7.43 5.60
N ASP A 40 -7.58 6.97 6.84
CA ASP A 40 -8.15 5.70 7.36
C ASP A 40 -9.68 5.61 7.44
N SER A 41 -10.43 6.64 7.05
CA SER A 41 -11.88 6.57 6.98
C SER A 41 -12.40 7.03 5.63
N LEU A 42 -13.39 6.33 5.09
CA LEU A 42 -14.05 6.74 3.85
C LEU A 42 -14.54 8.19 3.92
N THR A 43 -15.11 8.60 5.07
CA THR A 43 -15.64 9.94 5.29
C THR A 43 -14.59 11.03 5.13
N GLU A 44 -13.34 10.77 5.52
CA GLU A 44 -12.23 11.72 5.36
C GLU A 44 -11.71 11.79 3.92
N ASN A 45 -12.04 10.81 3.08
CA ASN A 45 -11.66 10.77 1.67
C ASN A 45 -12.75 11.27 0.72
N ILE A 46 -13.86 11.80 1.22
CA ILE A 46 -14.93 12.38 0.37
C ILE A 46 -14.46 13.74 -0.15
N ASN A 47 -13.61 13.70 -1.17
CA ASN A 47 -13.06 14.85 -1.88
C ASN A 47 -12.63 14.41 -3.30
N PRO A 48 -12.34 15.34 -4.22
CA PRO A 48 -12.00 15.00 -5.61
C PRO A 48 -10.78 14.09 -5.77
N ILE A 49 -9.77 14.23 -4.90
CA ILE A 49 -8.57 13.38 -4.91
C ILE A 49 -8.89 11.97 -4.45
N GLY A 50 -9.68 11.85 -3.38
CA GLY A 50 -10.21 10.56 -2.95
C GLY A 50 -10.99 9.88 -4.08
N ALA A 51 -11.94 10.57 -4.71
CA ALA A 51 -12.70 10.01 -5.83
C ALA A 51 -11.82 9.50 -6.98
N LEU A 52 -10.75 10.24 -7.32
CA LEU A 52 -9.76 9.79 -8.31
C LEU A 52 -9.03 8.52 -7.86
N TYR A 53 -8.48 8.49 -6.65
CA TYR A 53 -7.79 7.32 -6.11
C TYR A 53 -8.71 6.09 -6.03
N TYR A 54 -9.96 6.27 -5.61
CA TYR A 54 -10.96 5.20 -5.63
C TYR A 54 -11.17 4.62 -7.02
N GLY A 55 -11.35 5.49 -8.03
CA GLY A 55 -11.50 5.07 -9.41
C GLY A 55 -10.30 4.29 -9.91
N MET A 56 -9.07 4.78 -9.67
CA MET A 56 -7.85 4.07 -10.04
C MET A 56 -7.74 2.71 -9.34
N SER A 57 -8.09 2.65 -8.06
CA SER A 57 -8.06 1.42 -7.26
C SER A 57 -8.98 0.34 -7.86
N VAL A 58 -10.24 0.71 -8.12
CA VAL A 58 -11.28 -0.20 -8.63
C VAL A 58 -10.96 -0.70 -10.04
N PHE A 59 -10.32 0.12 -10.86
CA PHE A 59 -10.05 -0.22 -12.25
C PHE A 59 -8.61 -0.70 -12.52
N HIS A 60 -7.72 -0.69 -11.53
CA HIS A 60 -6.32 -1.08 -11.71
C HIS A 60 -5.76 -1.89 -10.53
N CYS A 61 -5.42 -1.22 -9.43
CA CYS A 61 -4.67 -1.78 -8.30
C CYS A 61 -5.37 -2.99 -7.66
N MET A 62 -6.65 -2.84 -7.30
CA MET A 62 -7.49 -3.93 -6.80
C MET A 62 -7.55 -5.12 -7.75
N THR A 63 -7.66 -4.83 -9.05
CA THR A 63 -7.84 -5.85 -10.08
C THR A 63 -6.58 -6.67 -10.31
N GLN A 64 -5.39 -6.05 -10.21
CA GLN A 64 -4.11 -6.73 -10.31
C GLN A 64 -3.91 -7.72 -9.15
N SER A 65 -4.18 -7.26 -7.93
CA SER A 65 -4.07 -8.10 -6.73
C SER A 65 -5.05 -9.29 -6.79
N LEU A 66 -6.29 -9.05 -7.22
CA LEU A 66 -7.32 -10.09 -7.35
C LEU A 66 -6.99 -11.09 -8.47
N ALA A 67 -6.45 -10.63 -9.60
CA ALA A 67 -6.00 -11.50 -10.69
C ALA A 67 -4.91 -12.48 -10.23
N ALA A 68 -4.07 -12.07 -9.27
CA ALA A 68 -3.06 -12.90 -8.63
C ALA A 68 -3.61 -13.81 -7.50
N GLY A 69 -4.92 -13.82 -7.25
CA GLY A 69 -5.56 -14.64 -6.22
C GLY A 69 -5.41 -14.10 -4.80
N ALA A 70 -4.99 -12.85 -4.62
CA ALA A 70 -4.94 -12.21 -3.31
C ALA A 70 -6.30 -11.62 -2.90
N LEU A 71 -6.48 -11.48 -1.59
CA LEU A 71 -7.47 -10.55 -1.05
C LEU A 71 -6.96 -9.15 -1.38
N ALA A 72 -7.63 -8.43 -2.28
CA ALA A 72 -7.26 -7.07 -2.60
C ALA A 72 -7.13 -6.25 -1.31
N LEU A 73 -5.91 -5.80 -1.01
CA LEU A 73 -5.60 -5.07 0.21
C LEU A 73 -6.17 -3.65 0.20
N GLU A 74 -6.73 -3.24 -0.93
CA GLU A 74 -7.56 -2.05 -1.09
C GLU A 74 -8.96 -2.18 -0.47
N ARG A 75 -9.08 -2.91 0.65
CA ARG A 75 -10.09 -2.51 1.63
C ARG A 75 -9.67 -1.11 2.05
N VAL A 76 -10.22 -0.11 1.36
CA VAL A 76 -10.25 1.31 1.71
C VAL A 76 -9.64 1.50 3.07
N LEU A 77 -8.37 1.92 3.06
CA LEU A 77 -7.80 2.71 4.13
C LEU A 77 -8.37 2.38 5.50
N VAL A 78 -7.95 1.27 6.07
CA VAL A 78 -8.01 1.10 7.52
C VAL A 78 -6.72 0.38 7.87
N HIS A 79 -5.59 1.06 7.71
CA HIS A 79 -4.35 0.55 8.26
C HIS A 79 -4.13 1.24 9.61
N ARG A 80 -4.70 0.64 10.65
CA ARG A 80 -4.38 1.00 12.04
C ARG A 80 -2.86 1.01 12.23
N GLY A 81 -2.30 2.20 12.37
CA GLY A 81 -1.05 2.45 13.07
C GLY A 81 0.22 2.15 12.28
N TRP A 82 0.66 3.13 11.48
CA TRP A 82 2.07 3.32 11.11
C TRP A 82 2.94 3.89 12.26
N SER A 83 2.39 4.10 13.46
CA SER A 83 3.08 4.73 14.58
C SER A 83 4.06 3.81 15.35
N ARG A 84 4.26 2.57 14.91
CA ARG A 84 5.12 1.57 15.60
C ARG A 84 5.87 0.62 14.65
N TRP A 85 6.48 1.18 13.62
CA TRP A 85 7.65 0.58 12.98
C TRP A 85 8.84 1.52 13.17
#